data_AF-A0A351Y553-F1
#
_entry.id   AF-A0A351Y553-F1
#
_cell.length_a   1.000
_cell.length_b   1.000
_cell.length_c   1.000
_cell.angle_alpha   90.00
_cell.angle_beta   90.00
_cell.angle_gamma   90.00
#
_symmetry.space_group_name_H-M   'P 1'
#
loop_
_entity.id
_entity.type
_entity.pdbx_description
1 polymer ?
#
loop_
_entity_poly.entity_id
_entity_poly.type
_entity_poly.pdbx_seq_one_letter_code
_entity_poly.pdbx_strand_id
1 'polypeptide(L)'
;MLNSKLKSLEGFLYPDTYQVDKTKNIIDQLVYVQLKTFNTRVRKKISAPANWYKIMILASILEKEERNLANKPTVAGIFLKRLSIGMALDADITLCYGLKTSYATCTPSVIGQNISDKTNIYNTRAVR
;
A
#
# COMPACT_ATOMS: atom_id res chain seq x y z
N MET A 1 19.30 7.31 2.54
CA MET A 1 18.90 8.48 1.73
C MET A 1 17.53 8.20 1.14
N LEU A 2 16.49 8.86 1.67
CA LEU A 2 15.15 8.84 1.09
C LEU A 2 15.18 9.77 -0.14
N ASN A 3 14.65 9.29 -1.26
CA ASN A 3 14.64 10.02 -2.52
C ASN A 3 13.83 11.32 -2.36
N SER A 4 14.33 12.46 -2.85
CA SER A 4 13.75 13.81 -2.69
C SER A 4 12.36 14.01 -3.34
N LYS A 5 11.75 12.93 -3.85
CA LYS A 5 10.40 12.87 -4.43
C LYS A 5 9.35 12.22 -3.52
N LEU A 6 9.72 11.72 -2.33
CA LEU A 6 8.76 11.10 -1.41
C LEU A 6 7.99 12.18 -0.66
N LYS A 7 6.70 12.36 -1.00
CA LYS A 7 5.78 13.31 -0.34
C LYS A 7 5.19 12.76 0.97
N SER A 8 5.30 11.46 1.22
CA SER A 8 4.75 10.78 2.40
C SER A 8 5.60 9.56 2.79
N LEU A 9 5.37 9.05 4.02
CA LEU A 9 5.94 7.80 4.54
C LEU A 9 4.99 6.60 4.36
N GLU A 10 4.03 6.70 3.43
CA GLU A 10 3.06 5.64 3.17
C GLU A 10 3.75 4.35 2.69
N GLY A 11 3.48 3.23 3.38
CA GLY A 11 4.08 1.93 3.09
C GLY A 11 5.53 1.75 3.58
N PHE A 12 6.16 2.79 4.16
CA PHE A 12 7.54 2.74 4.64
C PHE A 12 7.68 2.40 6.12
N LEU A 13 6.62 2.57 6.91
CA LEU A 13 6.62 2.27 8.33
C LEU A 13 6.35 0.78 8.53
N TYR A 14 7.41 -0.01 8.71
CA TYR A 14 7.29 -1.46 8.82
C TYR A 14 6.46 -1.85 10.07
N PRO A 15 5.41 -2.69 9.93
CA PRO A 15 4.58 -3.09 11.05
C PRO A 15 5.31 -4.17 11.88
N ASP A 16 5.66 -3.83 13.11
CA ASP A 16 6.26 -4.76 14.08
C ASP A 16 6.00 -4.22 15.50
N THR A 17 6.39 -4.99 16.50
CA THR A 17 6.42 -4.54 17.90
C THR A 17 7.74 -3.83 18.17
N TYR A 18 7.67 -2.56 18.59
CA TYR A 18 8.85 -1.73 18.86
C TYR A 18 8.91 -1.31 20.33
N GLN A 19 10.11 -1.36 20.91
CA GLN A 19 10.39 -0.77 22.21
C GLN A 19 10.92 0.65 22.01
N VAL A 20 10.42 1.59 22.82
CA VAL A 20 10.77 3.00 22.78
C VAL A 20 11.02 3.51 24.19
N ASP A 21 11.95 4.44 24.33
CA ASP A 21 12.22 5.12 25.60
C ASP A 21 11.18 6.23 25.80
N LYS A 22 10.37 6.11 26.86
CA LYS A 22 9.29 7.05 27.19
C LYS A 22 9.81 8.42 27.64
N THR A 23 11.08 8.52 28.03
CA THR A 23 11.71 9.78 28.46
C THR A 23 12.18 10.65 27.31
N LYS A 24 12.22 10.09 26.09
CA LYS A 24 12.65 10.77 24.86
C LYS A 24 11.46 10.98 23.93
N ASN A 25 11.68 11.68 22.82
CA ASN A 25 10.66 11.83 21.78
C ASN A 25 10.29 10.44 21.20
N ILE A 26 9.07 9.99 21.51
CA ILE A 26 8.57 8.67 21.09
C ILE A 26 8.36 8.60 19.58
N ILE A 27 7.85 9.67 18.97
CA ILE A 27 7.52 9.71 17.54
C ILE A 27 8.79 9.57 16.71
N ASP A 28 9.83 10.34 17.02
CA ASP A 28 11.08 10.30 16.27
C ASP A 28 11.76 8.93 16.39
N GLN A 29 11.78 8.34 17.60
CA GLN A 29 12.29 7.00 17.83
C GLN A 29 11.51 5.96 17.01
N LEU A 30 10.18 6.01 17.06
CA LEU A 30 9.31 5.05 16.39
C LEU A 30 9.46 5.13 14.87
N VAL A 31 9.40 6.34 14.30
CA VAL A 31 9.59 6.56 12.86
C VAL A 31 10.97 6.08 12.43
N TYR A 32 12.02 6.43 13.19
CA TYR A 32 13.38 6.00 12.88
C TYR A 32 13.51 4.47 12.86
N VAL A 33 13.05 3.77 13.90
CA VAL A 33 13.20 2.31 14.00
C VAL A 33 12.35 1.59 12.95
N GLN A 34 11.16 2.10 12.64
CA GLN A 34 10.30 1.56 11.58
C GLN A 34 10.95 1.68 10.20
N LEU A 35 11.50 2.85 9.87
CA LEU A 35 12.18 3.08 8.59
C LEU A 35 13.47 2.25 8.48
N LYS A 36 14.24 2.14 9.57
CA LYS A 36 15.42 1.28 9.64
C LYS A 36 15.06 -0.19 9.41
N THR A 37 13.96 -0.65 10.02
CA THR A 37 13.47 -2.03 9.89
C THR A 37 12.95 -2.31 8.48
N PHE A 38 12.17 -1.40 7.90
CA PHE A 38 11.73 -1.48 6.51
C PHE A 38 12.92 -1.60 5.55
N ASN A 39 13.93 -0.75 5.71
CA ASN A 39 15.11 -0.77 4.85
C ASN A 39 15.82 -2.13 4.90
N THR A 40 15.94 -2.70 6.10
CA THR A 40 16.67 -3.96 6.34
C THR A 40 15.87 -5.18 5.88
N ARG A 41 14.59 -5.24 6.20
CA ARG A 41 13.75 -6.43 5.96
C ARG A 41 13.08 -6.45 4.59
N VAL A 42 12.82 -5.27 4.01
CA VAL A 42 12.08 -5.14 2.75
C VAL A 42 13.00 -4.58 1.67
N ARG A 43 13.44 -3.32 1.79
CA ARG A 43 14.08 -2.60 0.67
C ARG A 43 15.34 -3.28 0.17
N LYS A 44 16.20 -3.79 1.05
CA LYS A 44 17.44 -4.50 0.70
C LYS A 44 17.21 -5.90 0.12
N LYS A 45 16.03 -6.50 0.34
CA LYS A 45 15.71 -7.86 -0.10
C LYS A 45 14.96 -7.94 -1.43
N ILE A 46 14.40 -6.82 -1.90
CA ILE A 46 13.72 -6.78 -3.20
C ILE A 46 14.75 -6.86 -4.33
N SER A 47 14.69 -7.93 -5.12
CA SER A 47 15.58 -8.23 -6.24
C SER A 47 15.36 -7.35 -7.47
N ALA A 48 14.28 -6.55 -7.52
CA ALA A 48 13.94 -5.64 -8.61
C ALA A 48 14.11 -4.16 -8.19
N PRO A 49 15.35 -3.65 -8.10
CA PRO A 49 15.64 -2.33 -7.54
C PRO A 49 15.10 -1.15 -8.35
N ALA A 50 14.72 -1.33 -9.62
CA ALA A 50 14.05 -0.29 -10.41
C ALA A 50 12.54 -0.20 -10.13
N ASN A 51 11.90 -1.33 -9.77
CA ASN A 51 10.45 -1.45 -9.62
C ASN A 51 10.00 -1.65 -8.16
N TRP A 52 10.91 -1.64 -7.18
CA TRP A 52 10.60 -1.93 -5.78
C TRP A 52 9.43 -1.10 -5.22
N TYR A 53 9.30 0.18 -5.63
CA TYR A 53 8.21 1.04 -5.16
C TYR A 53 6.86 0.62 -5.75
N LYS A 54 6.82 0.23 -7.03
CA LYS A 54 5.61 -0.34 -7.65
C LYS A 54 5.22 -1.67 -7.01
N ILE A 55 6.21 -2.50 -6.67
CA ILE A 55 6.00 -3.76 -5.94
C ILE A 55 5.41 -3.47 -4.55
N MET A 56 5.90 -2.45 -3.85
CA MET A 56 5.37 -2.03 -2.54
C MET A 56 3.91 -1.57 -2.64
N ILE A 57 3.56 -0.75 -3.64
CA ILE A 57 2.16 -0.33 -3.89
C ILE A 57 1.28 -1.55 -4.17
N LEU A 58 1.73 -2.47 -5.01
CA LEU A 58 0.95 -3.67 -5.30
C LEU A 58 0.77 -4.55 -4.04
N ALA A 59 1.81 -4.67 -3.22
CA ALA A 59 1.75 -5.39 -1.95
C ALA A 59 0.78 -4.75 -0.95
N SER A 60 0.69 -3.41 -0.89
CA SER A 60 -0.27 -2.75 0.00
C SER A 60 -1.72 -2.98 -0.42
N ILE A 61 -1.97 -3.09 -1.73
CA ILE A 61 -3.29 -3.47 -2.27
C ILE A 61 -3.58 -4.93 -1.91
N LEU A 62 -2.66 -5.84 -2.22
CA LEU A 62 -2.79 -7.26 -1.93
C LEU A 62 -3.08 -7.55 -0.46
N GLU A 63 -2.36 -6.88 0.46
CA GLU A 63 -2.50 -7.08 1.90
C GLU A 63 -3.92 -6.77 2.40
N LYS A 64 -4.61 -5.83 1.74
CA LYS A 64 -5.96 -5.44 2.12
C LYS A 64 -7.04 -6.24 1.40
N GLU A 65 -6.77 -6.69 0.18
CA GLU A 65 -7.70 -7.47 -0.64
C GLU A 65 -7.77 -8.94 -0.22
N GLU A 66 -6.66 -9.51 0.28
CA GLU A 66 -6.61 -10.91 0.69
C GLU A 66 -5.89 -11.07 2.03
N ARG A 67 -6.60 -11.61 3.02
CA ARG A 67 -6.07 -11.87 4.37
C ARG A 67 -5.46 -13.27 4.49
N ASN A 68 -5.94 -14.22 3.70
CA ASN A 68 -5.47 -15.59 3.72
C ASN A 68 -4.14 -15.72 2.98
N LEU A 69 -3.08 -16.06 3.73
CA LEU A 69 -1.73 -16.23 3.21
C LEU A 69 -1.64 -17.26 2.07
N ALA A 70 -2.46 -18.31 2.09
CA ALA A 70 -2.47 -19.34 1.05
C ALA A 70 -3.02 -18.81 -0.28
N ASN A 71 -3.93 -17.84 -0.25
CA ASN A 71 -4.55 -17.26 -1.43
C ASN A 71 -3.74 -16.09 -2.02
N LYS A 72 -2.94 -15.41 -1.20
CA LYS A 72 -2.15 -14.24 -1.61
C LYS A 72 -1.34 -14.46 -2.91
N PRO A 73 -0.66 -15.60 -3.13
CA PRO A 73 0.05 -15.84 -4.40
C PRO A 73 -0.87 -15.81 -5.63
N THR A 74 -2.05 -16.42 -5.52
CA THR A 74 -3.05 -16.45 -6.61
C THR A 74 -3.58 -15.05 -6.90
N VAL A 75 -3.99 -14.31 -5.86
CA VAL A 75 -4.51 -12.94 -6.00
C VAL A 75 -3.43 -11.99 -6.56
N ALA A 76 -2.18 -12.13 -6.10
CA ALA A 76 -1.04 -11.40 -6.66
C ALA A 76 -0.83 -11.71 -8.15
N GLY A 77 -0.94 -12.99 -8.54
CA GLY A 77 -0.87 -13.42 -9.94
C GLY A 77 -1.94 -12.78 -10.81
N ILE A 78 -3.17 -12.64 -10.31
CA ILE A 78 -4.27 -11.95 -11.00
C ILE A 78 -3.93 -10.48 -11.22
N PHE A 79 -3.48 -9.77 -10.19
CA PHE A 79 -3.11 -8.35 -10.35
C PHE A 79 -1.93 -8.16 -11.31
N LEU A 80 -0.90 -9.00 -11.22
CA LEU A 80 0.23 -8.97 -12.15
C LEU A 80 -0.22 -9.23 -13.59
N LYS A 81 -1.13 -10.20 -13.80
CA LYS A 81 -1.69 -10.48 -15.11
C LYS A 81 -2.46 -9.28 -15.66
N ARG A 82 -3.32 -8.66 -14.86
CA ARG A 82 -4.08 -7.45 -15.25
C ARG A 82 -3.14 -6.32 -15.68
N LEU A 83 -2.12 -6.03 -14.88
CA LEU A 83 -1.11 -5.01 -15.23
C LEU A 83 -0.37 -5.35 -16.53
N SER A 84 -0.03 -6.63 -16.76
CA SER A 84 0.70 -7.04 -17.97
C SER A 84 -0.07 -6.85 -19.27
N ILE A 85 -1.41 -6.83 -19.22
CA ILE A 85 -2.29 -6.66 -20.38
C ILE A 85 -2.97 -5.28 -20.41
N GLY A 86 -2.55 -4.34 -19.56
CA GLY A 86 -3.13 -3.01 -19.49
C GLY A 86 -4.56 -2.95 -18.95
N MET A 87 -5.00 -3.99 -18.22
CA MET A 87 -6.33 -4.04 -17.60
C MET A 87 -6.34 -3.33 -16.25
N ALA A 88 -7.47 -2.68 -15.93
CA ALA A 88 -7.73 -2.10 -14.61
C ALA A 88 -7.57 -3.13 -13.48
N LEU A 89 -7.07 -2.68 -12.32
CA LEU A 89 -6.96 -3.55 -11.14
C LEU A 89 -8.31 -3.78 -10.48
N ASP A 90 -9.24 -2.82 -10.59
CA ASP A 90 -10.55 -2.81 -9.94
C ASP A 90 -10.49 -3.12 -8.43
N ALA A 91 -9.48 -2.58 -7.74
CA ALA A 91 -9.30 -2.81 -6.30
C ALA A 91 -10.14 -1.82 -5.50
N ASP A 92 -11.20 -2.26 -4.82
CA ASP A 92 -12.08 -1.40 -4.01
C ASP A 92 -11.29 -0.65 -2.94
N ILE A 93 -10.29 -1.31 -2.36
CA ILE A 93 -9.47 -0.69 -1.31
C ILE A 93 -8.79 0.60 -1.78
N THR A 94 -8.44 0.70 -3.06
CA THR A 94 -7.75 1.87 -3.61
C THR A 94 -8.69 3.06 -3.77
N LEU A 95 -9.96 2.81 -4.16
CA LEU A 95 -11.01 3.82 -4.16
C LEU A 95 -11.27 4.33 -2.74
N CYS A 96 -11.49 3.40 -1.79
CA CYS A 96 -11.71 3.71 -0.38
C CYS A 96 -10.57 4.53 0.23
N TYR A 97 -9.31 4.17 -0.10
CA TYR A 97 -8.14 4.91 0.35
C TYR A 97 -8.16 6.36 -0.13
N GLY A 98 -8.45 6.59 -1.42
CA GLY A 98 -8.54 7.94 -1.99
C GLY A 98 -9.69 8.78 -1.42
N LEU A 99 -10.81 8.14 -1.04
CA LEU A 99 -11.93 8.77 -0.33
C LEU A 99 -11.61 9.11 1.13
N LYS A 100 -10.43 8.72 1.66
CA LYS A 100 -10.03 8.89 3.06
C LYS A 100 -11.03 8.29 4.05
N THR A 101 -11.71 7.21 3.65
CA THR A 101 -12.68 6.50 4.48
C THR A 101 -12.03 5.24 5.06
N SER A 102 -12.44 4.84 6.26
CA SER A 102 -12.01 3.57 6.82
C SER A 102 -12.61 2.39 6.03
N TYR A 103 -11.99 1.22 6.11
CA TYR A 103 -12.55 0.02 5.48
C TYR A 103 -13.93 -0.33 6.05
N ALA A 104 -14.16 -0.11 7.34
CA ALA A 104 -15.46 -0.37 7.98
C ALA A 104 -16.58 0.55 7.45
N THR A 105 -16.22 1.73 6.97
CA THR A 105 -17.15 2.76 6.46
C THR A 105 -17.24 2.77 4.95
N CYS A 106 -16.34 2.08 4.24
CA CYS A 106 -16.38 1.94 2.78
C CYS A 106 -17.31 0.78 2.37
N THR A 107 -18.61 1.00 2.51
CA THR A 107 -19.63 0.00 2.16
C THR A 107 -19.80 -0.12 0.64
N PRO A 108 -20.45 -1.19 0.14
CA PRO A 108 -20.80 -1.29 -1.28
C PRO A 108 -21.58 -0.09 -1.82
N SER A 109 -22.42 0.56 -1.00
CA SER A 109 -23.12 1.78 -1.38
C SER A 109 -22.17 2.95 -1.61
N VAL A 110 -21.18 3.15 -0.72
CA VAL A 110 -20.17 4.20 -0.86
C VAL A 110 -19.33 3.95 -2.11
N ILE A 111 -18.92 2.70 -2.33
CA ILE A 111 -18.18 2.29 -3.52
C ILE A 111 -19.00 2.60 -4.78
N GLY A 112 -20.26 2.15 -4.84
CA GLY A 112 -21.13 2.35 -6.00
C GLY A 112 -21.34 3.83 -6.36
N GLN A 113 -21.48 4.70 -5.35
CA GLN A 113 -21.62 6.15 -5.56
C GLN A 113 -20.35 6.80 -6.12
N ASN A 114 -19.17 6.24 -5.84
CA ASN A 114 -17.87 6.83 -6.19
C ASN A 114 -17.11 6.03 -7.25
N ILE A 115 -17.71 4.96 -7.81
CA ILE A 115 -17.02 3.99 -8.66
C ILE A 115 -16.38 4.62 -9.90
N SER A 116 -17.02 5.67 -10.43
CA SER A 116 -16.60 6.41 -11.63
C SER A 116 -15.86 7.71 -11.34
N ASP A 117 -15.50 8.00 -10.08
CA ASP A 117 -14.76 9.23 -9.75
C ASP A 117 -13.35 9.21 -10.36
N LYS A 118 -13.16 10.01 -11.40
CA LYS A 118 -11.89 10.20 -12.13
C LYS A 118 -10.96 11.21 -11.46
N THR A 119 -11.44 11.99 -10.51
CA THR A 119 -10.63 12.98 -9.77
C THR A 119 -9.81 12.31 -8.67
N ASN A 120 -10.29 11.17 -8.17
CA ASN A 120 -9.55 10.32 -7.26
C ASN A 120 -8.42 9.59 -7.98
N ILE A 121 -7.19 10.08 -7.80
CA ILE A 121 -5.96 9.51 -8.40
C ILE A 121 -5.64 8.08 -7.92
N TYR A 122 -6.29 7.61 -6.86
CA TYR A 122 -6.15 6.24 -6.35
C TYR A 122 -7.22 5.30 -6.89
N ASN A 123 -8.25 5.79 -7.61
CA ASN A 123 -9.28 4.92 -8.16
C ASN A 123 -8.74 4.07 -9.31
N THR A 124 -8.42 2.81 -9.02
CA THR A 124 -7.87 1.87 -10.02
C THR A 124 -8.89 1.34 -11.02
N ARG A 125 -10.18 1.71 -10.91
CA ARG A 125 -11.23 1.44 -11.91
C ARG A 125 -11.29 2.50 -12.98
N ALA A 126 -10.98 3.74 -12.61
CA ALA A 126 -10.97 4.89 -13.49
C ALA A 126 -9.68 4.94 -14.34
N VAL A 127 -9.24 3.79 -14.88
CA VAL A 127 -8.08 3.74 -15.78
C VAL A 127 -8.37 4.65 -16.97
N ARG A 128 -7.40 5.54 -17.23
CA ARG A 128 -7.42 6.53 -18.30
C ARG A 128 -7.40 5.89 -19.68
#